data_AF-A0AAX3A4Z0-F1
#
_entry.id   AF-A0AAX3A4Z0-F1
#
_cell.length_a   1.000
_cell.length_b   1.000
_cell.length_c   1.000
_cell.angle_alpha   90.00
_cell.angle_beta   90.00
_cell.angle_gamma   90.00
#
_symmetry.space_group_name_H-M   'P 1'
#
loop_
_entity.id
_entity.type
_entity.pdbx_description
1 polymer ?
#
loop_
_entity_poly.entity_id
_entity_poly.type
_entity_poly.pdbx_seq_one_letter_code
_entity_poly.pdbx_strand_id
1 'polypeptide(L)'
;MTAIETVIRSATSVARDAAEGRLDPTALDTAVAEQCRELFGVVAGPSDPLWPLHVDIARQVLALGALTADELGEWQAVIRRREPVTEGSEAVEPADGTGTGPALVE
;
A
#
# COMPACT_ATOMS: atom_id res chain seq x y z
N MET A 1 27.09 -10.80 -30.04
CA MET A 1 27.00 -9.44 -29.47
C MET A 1 27.15 -9.55 -27.97
N THR A 2 28.16 -8.93 -27.40
CA THR A 2 28.46 -9.01 -25.96
C THR A 2 27.58 -8.05 -25.15
N ALA A 3 27.52 -8.24 -23.83
CA ALA A 3 26.86 -7.29 -22.93
C ALA A 3 27.46 -5.88 -23.04
N ILE A 4 28.80 -5.81 -23.15
CA ILE A 4 29.54 -4.54 -23.31
C ILE A 4 29.15 -3.85 -24.62
N GLU A 5 29.14 -4.57 -25.75
CA GLU A 5 28.71 -4.03 -27.05
C GLU A 5 27.26 -3.51 -27.01
N THR A 6 26.38 -4.21 -26.29
CA THR A 6 24.97 -3.81 -26.15
C THR A 6 24.85 -2.50 -25.38
N VAL A 7 25.54 -2.37 -24.24
CA VAL A 7 25.55 -1.14 -23.43
C VAL A 7 26.08 0.05 -24.22
N ILE A 8 27.22 -0.12 -24.91
CA ILE A 8 27.83 0.95 -25.71
C ILE A 8 26.88 1.44 -26.81
N ARG A 9 26.24 0.50 -27.53
CA ARG A 9 25.29 0.83 -28.58
C ARG A 9 24.07 1.58 -28.03
N SER A 10 23.50 1.11 -26.92
CA SER A 10 22.36 1.78 -26.27
C SER A 10 22.73 3.19 -25.82
N ALA A 11 23.88 3.37 -25.17
CA ALA A 11 24.36 4.68 -24.73
C ALA A 11 24.59 5.64 -25.91
N THR A 12 25.18 5.14 -27.01
CA THR A 12 25.41 5.95 -28.22
C THR A 12 24.09 6.33 -28.90
N SER A 13 23.09 5.45 -28.88
CA SER A 13 21.74 5.75 -29.39
C SER A 13 21.11 6.89 -28.60
N VAL A 14 21.12 6.81 -27.27
CA VAL A 14 20.58 7.86 -26.40
C VAL A 14 21.30 9.19 -26.61
N ALA A 15 22.63 9.16 -26.72
CA ALA A 15 23.43 10.37 -26.98
C ALA A 15 23.07 11.03 -28.33
N ARG A 16 22.85 10.23 -29.38
CA ARG A 16 22.38 10.73 -30.68
C ARG A 16 20.99 11.35 -30.56
N ASP A 17 20.05 10.64 -29.93
CA ASP A 17 18.67 11.09 -29.80
C ASP A 17 18.59 12.41 -29.00
N ALA A 18 19.46 12.59 -27.99
CA ALA A 18 19.62 13.85 -27.26
C ALA A 18 20.18 14.96 -28.15
N ALA A 19 21.26 14.70 -28.89
CA ALA A 19 21.90 15.70 -29.74
C ALA A 19 21.00 16.19 -30.89
N GLU A 20 20.12 15.32 -31.38
CA GLU A 20 19.14 15.64 -32.43
C GLU A 20 17.84 16.25 -31.88
N GLY A 21 17.73 16.48 -30.57
CA GLY A 21 16.53 17.04 -29.93
C GLY A 21 15.32 16.11 -29.98
N ARG A 22 15.53 14.81 -30.21
CA ARG A 22 14.46 13.79 -30.23
C ARG A 22 14.09 13.30 -28.83
N LEU A 23 14.90 13.63 -27.82
CA LEU A 23 14.59 13.40 -26.40
C LEU A 23 14.13 14.71 -25.76
N ASP A 24 12.85 14.75 -25.40
CA ASP A 24 12.30 15.76 -24.51
C ASP A 24 12.37 15.23 -23.06
N PRO A 25 13.08 15.92 -22.14
CA PRO A 25 13.16 15.52 -20.74
C PRO A 25 11.81 15.34 -20.05
N THR A 26 10.81 16.18 -20.37
CA THR A 26 9.49 16.10 -19.75
C THR A 26 8.69 14.90 -20.27
N ALA A 27 8.88 14.54 -21.54
CA ALA A 27 8.34 13.32 -22.13
C ALA A 27 9.00 12.07 -21.52
N LEU A 28 10.28 12.15 -21.15
CA LEU A 28 10.99 11.06 -20.48
C LEU A 28 10.43 10.79 -19.08
N ASP A 29 10.19 11.82 -18.28
CA ASP A 29 9.57 11.68 -16.95
C ASP A 29 8.18 11.03 -17.05
N THR A 30 7.40 11.44 -18.05
CA THR A 30 6.08 10.85 -18.33
C THR A 30 6.22 9.36 -18.69
N ALA A 31 7.13 9.02 -19.59
CA ALA A 31 7.39 7.64 -20.00
C ALA A 31 7.87 6.76 -18.83
N VAL A 32 8.71 7.30 -17.94
CA VAL A 32 9.15 6.58 -16.73
C VAL A 32 7.96 6.35 -15.80
N ALA A 33 7.11 7.35 -15.57
CA ALA A 33 5.93 7.20 -14.73
C ALA A 33 4.93 6.17 -15.29
N GLU A 34 4.79 6.09 -16.62
CA GLU A 34 3.99 5.06 -17.30
C GLU A 34 4.59 3.66 -17.06
N GLN A 35 5.89 3.49 -17.28
CA GLN A 35 6.58 2.23 -17.02
C GLN A 35 6.49 1.80 -15.55
N CYS A 36 6.62 2.75 -14.62
CA CYS A 36 6.41 2.52 -13.21
C CYS A 36 4.99 2.00 -12.92
N ARG A 37 3.97 2.61 -13.53
CA ARG A 37 2.58 2.15 -13.39
C ARG A 37 2.37 0.76 -13.98
N GLU A 38 3.04 0.41 -15.08
CA GLU A 38 2.98 -0.94 -15.64
C GLU A 38 3.65 -1.98 -14.74
N LEU A 39 4.84 -1.67 -14.21
CA LEU A 39 5.65 -2.61 -13.44
C LEU A 39 5.16 -2.82 -12.00
N PHE A 40 4.61 -1.79 -11.36
CA PHE A 40 4.21 -1.86 -9.95
C PHE A 40 2.90 -1.13 -9.64
N GLY A 41 2.18 -0.63 -10.64
CA GLY A 41 0.88 0.04 -10.41
C GLY A 41 -0.25 -0.91 -10.05
N VAL A 42 -0.04 -2.23 -10.15
CA VAL A 42 -1.00 -3.26 -9.76
C VAL A 42 -0.40 -4.10 -8.64
N VAL A 43 -1.10 -4.18 -7.51
CA VAL A 43 -0.67 -4.94 -6.32
C VAL A 43 -1.38 -6.29 -6.30
N ALA A 44 -0.63 -7.39 -6.41
CA ALA A 44 -1.22 -8.74 -6.48
C ALA A 44 -1.50 -9.38 -5.11
N GLY A 45 -1.04 -8.78 -4.02
CA GLY A 45 -1.22 -9.27 -2.64
C GLY A 45 0.09 -9.71 -1.97
N PRO A 46 0.05 -10.34 -0.78
CA PRO A 46 1.24 -10.63 0.03
C PRO A 46 2.31 -11.53 -0.62
N SER A 47 1.95 -12.30 -1.64
CA SER A 47 2.88 -13.13 -2.41
C SER A 47 3.59 -12.37 -3.55
N ASP A 48 3.23 -11.11 -3.77
CA ASP A 48 3.87 -10.25 -4.76
C ASP A 48 5.34 -9.98 -4.36
N PRO A 49 6.32 -10.21 -5.24
CA PRO A 49 7.72 -9.88 -4.96
C PRO A 49 7.95 -8.41 -4.61
N LEU A 50 7.10 -7.50 -5.08
CA LEU A 50 7.16 -6.06 -4.79
C LEU A 50 6.37 -5.67 -3.53
N TRP A 51 5.74 -6.62 -2.83
CA TRP A 51 4.92 -6.36 -1.65
C TRP A 51 5.59 -5.47 -0.58
N PRO A 52 6.87 -5.68 -0.19
CA PRO A 52 7.52 -4.82 0.79
C PRO A 52 7.59 -3.36 0.34
N LEU A 53 7.88 -3.12 -0.95
CA LEU A 53 7.93 -1.78 -1.53
C LEU A 53 6.55 -1.11 -1.52
N HIS A 54 5.48 -1.84 -1.86
CA HIS A 54 4.12 -1.30 -1.81
C HIS A 54 3.73 -0.86 -0.40
N VAL A 55 4.08 -1.65 0.62
CA VAL A 55 3.80 -1.31 2.03
C VAL A 55 4.55 -0.04 2.44
N ASP A 56 5.82 0.08 2.06
CA ASP A 56 6.62 1.25 2.40
C ASP A 56 6.16 2.51 1.68
N ILE A 57 5.76 2.42 0.41
CA ILE A 57 5.14 3.53 -0.32
C ILE A 57 3.82 3.92 0.33
N ALA A 58 2.95 2.95 0.65
CA ALA A 58 1.66 3.20 1.29
C ALA A 58 1.83 3.98 2.62
N ARG A 59 2.80 3.60 3.45
CA ARG A 59 3.11 4.33 4.70
C ARG A 59 3.55 5.76 4.43
N GLN A 60 4.43 5.98 3.45
CA GLN A 60 4.93 7.31 3.10
C GLN A 60 3.82 8.22 2.57
N VAL A 61 2.99 7.73 1.66
CA VAL A 61 1.91 8.55 1.09
C VAL A 61 0.85 8.89 2.15
N LEU A 62 0.54 7.95 3.06
CA LEU A 62 -0.35 8.23 4.20
C LEU A 62 0.25 9.27 5.15
N ALA A 63 1.55 9.18 5.45
CA ALA A 63 2.24 10.16 6.28
C ALA A 63 2.25 11.58 5.67
N LEU A 64 2.22 11.66 4.34
CA LEU A 64 2.09 12.92 3.59
C LEU A 64 0.64 13.36 3.38
N GLY A 65 -0.34 12.63 3.93
CA GLY A 65 -1.76 13.00 3.87
C GLY A 65 -2.43 12.69 2.53
N ALA A 66 -2.00 11.63 1.84
CA ALA A 66 -2.60 11.24 0.55
C ALA A 66 -4.10 10.88 0.65
N LEU A 67 -4.57 10.44 1.81
CA LEU A 67 -5.99 10.19 2.10
C LEU A 67 -6.45 11.10 3.24
N THR A 68 -7.72 11.47 3.20
CA THR A 68 -8.37 12.13 4.35
C THR A 68 -8.59 11.14 5.50
N ALA A 69 -8.82 11.66 6.71
CA ALA A 69 -9.11 10.81 7.87
C ALA A 69 -10.40 9.98 7.67
N ASP A 70 -11.43 10.57 7.04
CA ASP A 70 -12.70 9.90 6.76
C ASP A 70 -12.50 8.75 5.77
N GLU A 71 -11.78 9.00 4.67
CA GLU A 71 -11.45 7.98 3.68
C GLU A 71 -10.60 6.83 4.28
N LEU A 72 -9.63 7.16 5.14
CA LEU A 72 -8.86 6.14 5.85
C LEU A 72 -9.75 5.30 6.79
N GLY A 73 -10.75 5.92 7.42
CA GLY A 73 -11.76 5.24 8.24
C GLY A 73 -12.59 4.23 7.44
N GLU A 74 -12.97 4.58 6.21
CA GLU A 74 -13.69 3.66 5.31
C GLU A 74 -12.83 2.43 4.96
N TRP A 75 -11.56 2.63 4.62
CA TRP A 75 -10.64 1.53 4.34
C TRP A 75 -10.34 0.68 5.58
N GLN A 76 -10.29 1.27 6.77
CA GLN A 76 -10.18 0.52 8.02
C GLN A 76 -11.40 -0.40 8.21
N ALA A 77 -12.61 0.07 7.91
CA ALA A 77 -13.81 -0.75 7.97
C ALA A 77 -13.76 -1.92 6.97
N VAL A 78 -13.24 -1.71 5.76
CA VAL A 78 -12.99 -2.77 4.77
C VAL A 78 -12.02 -3.82 5.30
N ILE A 79 -10.92 -3.40 5.95
CA ILE A 79 -9.93 -4.32 6.54
C ILE A 79 -10.57 -5.15 7.64
N ARG A 80 -11.26 -4.52 8.61
CA ARG A 80 -11.95 -5.22 9.71
C ARG A 80 -12.97 -6.24 9.20
N ARG A 81 -13.65 -5.95 8.10
CA ARG A 81 -14.59 -6.88 7.47
C ARG A 81 -13.90 -8.10 6.83
N ARG A 82 -12.65 -7.95 6.39
CA ARG A 82 -11.85 -9.04 5.80
C ARG A 82 -11.15 -9.90 6.85
N GLU A 83 -10.92 -9.36 8.05
CA GLU A 83 -10.39 -10.14 9.16
C GLU A 83 -11.39 -11.24 9.52
N PRO A 84 -10.94 -12.51 9.63
CA PRO A 84 -11.80 -13.55 10.15
C PRO A 84 -12.22 -13.16 11.56
N VAL A 85 -13.53 -13.17 11.84
CA VAL A 85 -14.05 -13.02 13.20
C VAL A 85 -13.43 -14.15 14.01
N THR A 86 -12.41 -13.83 14.80
CA THR A 86 -11.92 -14.74 15.81
C THR A 86 -12.99 -14.73 16.88
N GLU A 87 -13.91 -15.69 16.83
CA GLU A 87 -14.89 -15.95 17.89
C GLU A 87 -14.11 -16.18 19.18
N GLY A 88 -14.01 -15.14 20.00
CA GLY A 88 -13.23 -15.14 21.22
C GLY A 88 -13.13 -13.77 21.90
N SER A 89 -14.03 -12.84 21.60
CA SER A 89 -14.28 -11.70 22.48
C SER A 89 -15.48 -12.06 23.31
N GLU A 90 -15.24 -12.63 24.50
CA GLU A 90 -16.27 -12.78 25.53
C GLU A 90 -17.04 -11.47 25.65
N ALA A 91 -18.35 -11.56 25.41
CA ALA A 91 -19.27 -10.54 25.82
C ALA A 91 -19.08 -10.38 27.33
N VAL A 92 -18.54 -9.24 27.76
CA VAL A 92 -18.65 -8.83 29.15
C VAL A 92 -20.15 -8.62 29.38
N GLU A 93 -20.80 -9.62 29.97
CA GLU A 93 -22.17 -9.50 30.46
C GLU A 93 -22.24 -8.31 31.42
N PRO A 94 -23.28 -7.47 31.34
CA PRO A 94 -23.47 -6.44 32.34
C PRO A 94 -23.77 -7.16 33.66
N ALA A 95 -22.92 -6.95 34.67
CA ALA A 95 -23.18 -7.41 36.02
C ALA A 95 -24.51 -6.79 36.51
N ASP A 96 -25.59 -7.55 36.40
CA ASP A 96 -26.88 -7.22 36.97
C ASP A 96 -26.78 -7.32 38.49
N GLY A 97 -26.49 -6.19 39.12
CA GLY A 97 -26.35 -6.03 40.55
C GLY A 97 -27.71 -6.09 41.23
N THR A 98 -28.28 -7.30 41.38
CA THR A 98 -29.44 -7.50 42.27
C THR A 98 -29.36 -8.84 43.00
N GLY A 99 -28.36 -8.98 43.86
CA GLY A 99 -28.25 -10.06 44.84
C GLY A 99 -28.84 -9.66 46.20
N THR A 100 -30.16 -9.68 46.31
CA THR A 100 -30.88 -9.71 47.59
C THR A 100 -30.50 -11.01 48.33
N GLY A 101 -29.76 -10.91 49.43
CA GLY A 101 -29.46 -12.00 50.37
C GLY A 101 -30.16 -11.78 51.71
N PRO A 102 -30.60 -12.85 52.41
CA PRO A 102 -31.78 -12.83 53.27
C PRO A 102 -31.55 -12.24 54.66
N ALA A 103 -32.65 -11.77 55.25
CA ALA A 103 -32.78 -11.40 56.64
C ALA A 103 -32.35 -12.55 57.58
N LEU A 104 -31.47 -12.24 58.53
CA LEU A 104 -31.36 -12.99 59.78
C LEU A 104 -31.95 -12.15 60.90
N VAL A 105 -32.98 -12.75 61.49
CA VAL A 105 -33.76 -12.34 62.65
C VAL A 105 -32.98 -12.64 63.95
N GLU A 106 -33.12 -11.71 64.91
CA GLU A 106 -32.74 -11.72 66.34
C GLU A 106 -31.40 -12.31 66.80
#